data_AF-A0A932YPS1-F1
#
_entry.id   AF-A0A932YPS1-F1
#
_cell.length_a   1.000
_cell.length_b   1.000
_cell.length_c   1.000
_cell.angle_alpha   90.00
_cell.angle_beta   90.00
_cell.angle_gamma   90.00
#
_symmetry.space_group_name_H-M   'P 1'
#
loop_
_entity.id
_entity.type
_entity.pdbx_description
1 polymer ?
#
loop_
_entity_poly.entity_id
_entity_poly.type
_entity_poly.pdbx_seq_one_letter_code
_entity_poly.pdbx_strand_id
1 'polypeptide(L)'
;MVERAQAVSLDLDGVVFGGRIPIQTAVFTPWKYNRPFVPEHKQVTLADRVVMSDTLSPIEWLELQLHARRSVKPEFAAIVERMQADAIFGNTGRPNHEQMVKLTREKLQEAGIAGYFRDIYFKPDGVRSEESKYWALTELVERGFDVVHYDDNARTVKLLAGALPHVRFVIVGDLSSGLLFSRREMESYPNVARIAVHNSGRVDAVHLPTSFGLLPHEQGQFIAA
;
A
#
# COMPACT_ATOMS: atom_id res chain seq x y z
N MET A 1 28.40 -3.47 7.83
CA MET A 1 27.17 -2.96 7.16
C MET A 1 26.31 -2.36 8.25
N VAL A 2 25.87 -1.11 8.09
CA VAL A 2 24.92 -0.50 9.04
C VAL A 2 23.54 -1.08 8.69
N GLU A 3 22.94 -1.79 9.63
CA GLU A 3 21.59 -2.33 9.48
C GLU A 3 20.61 -1.15 9.42
N ARG A 4 19.88 -1.03 8.31
CA ARG A 4 18.86 0.02 8.15
C ARG A 4 17.59 -0.43 8.85
N ALA A 5 16.95 0.48 9.58
CA ALA A 5 15.64 0.23 10.16
C ALA A 5 14.64 -0.14 9.05
N GLN A 6 13.80 -1.13 9.30
CA GLN A 6 12.79 -1.58 8.36
C GLN A 6 11.50 -0.78 8.54
N ALA A 7 10.98 -0.23 7.44
CA ALA A 7 9.65 0.36 7.39
C ALA A 7 8.72 -0.48 6.53
N VAL A 8 7.50 -0.70 7.01
CA VAL A 8 6.42 -1.26 6.22
C VAL A 8 5.48 -0.14 5.81
N SER A 9 5.20 -0.03 4.52
CA SER A 9 4.23 0.90 3.96
C SER A 9 3.03 0.11 3.44
N LEU A 10 1.82 0.47 3.83
CA LEU A 10 0.61 -0.27 3.49
C LEU A 10 -0.33 0.63 2.70
N ASP A 11 -0.73 0.22 1.50
CA ASP A 11 -1.97 0.77 0.97
C ASP A 11 -3.10 0.48 1.95
N LEU A 12 -4.01 1.44 2.10
CA LEU A 12 -5.14 1.26 2.98
C LEU A 12 -6.28 0.60 2.23
N ASP A 13 -6.56 1.03 1.02
CA ASP A 13 -7.69 0.50 0.26
C ASP A 13 -7.31 -0.82 -0.42
N GLY A 14 -8.20 -1.82 -0.36
CA GLY A 14 -7.96 -3.14 -0.95
C GLY A 14 -6.99 -4.04 -0.16
N VAL A 15 -6.06 -3.46 0.58
CA VAL A 15 -5.16 -4.16 1.51
C VAL A 15 -5.75 -4.18 2.93
N VAL A 16 -5.77 -3.04 3.64
CA VAL A 16 -6.25 -2.93 5.04
C VAL A 16 -7.77 -2.89 5.12
N PHE A 17 -8.39 -2.08 4.27
CA PHE A 17 -9.83 -1.89 4.19
C PHE A 17 -10.45 -2.81 3.15
N GLY A 18 -11.44 -3.57 3.58
CA GLY A 18 -12.23 -4.49 2.76
C GLY A 18 -13.57 -3.89 2.34
N GLY A 19 -14.25 -4.65 1.49
CA GLY A 19 -15.51 -4.28 0.85
C GLY A 19 -15.50 -4.69 -0.62
N ARG A 20 -16.66 -4.76 -1.26
CA ARG A 20 -16.71 -4.92 -2.72
C ARG A 20 -16.01 -3.70 -3.34
N ILE A 21 -14.76 -3.86 -3.74
CA ILE A 21 -14.18 -3.02 -4.79
C ILE A 21 -15.09 -3.33 -5.99
N PRO A 22 -15.89 -2.37 -6.50
CA PRO A 22 -16.59 -2.61 -7.75
C PRO A 22 -15.53 -3.10 -8.72
N ILE A 23 -15.72 -4.31 -9.26
CA ILE A 23 -14.80 -5.08 -10.11
C ILE A 23 -13.70 -4.16 -10.61
N GLN A 24 -12.45 -4.34 -10.14
CA GLN A 24 -11.33 -3.47 -10.50
C GLN A 24 -11.46 -3.17 -11.99
N THR A 25 -11.95 -1.98 -12.35
CA THR A 25 -12.26 -1.60 -13.75
C THR A 25 -10.98 -1.64 -14.59
N ALA A 26 -9.84 -1.71 -13.89
CA ALA A 26 -8.56 -2.15 -14.37
C ALA A 26 -8.62 -3.41 -15.24
N VAL A 27 -9.31 -4.49 -14.87
CA VAL A 27 -9.36 -5.72 -15.69
C VAL A 27 -9.89 -5.45 -17.11
N PHE A 28 -10.77 -4.45 -17.27
CA PHE A 28 -11.37 -4.09 -18.56
C PHE A 28 -10.60 -2.99 -19.31
N THR A 29 -9.58 -2.37 -18.71
CA THR A 29 -8.74 -1.41 -19.43
C THR A 29 -7.57 -2.13 -20.11
N PRO A 30 -7.40 -2.08 -21.43
CA PRO A 30 -6.26 -2.70 -22.09
C PRO A 30 -4.94 -2.17 -21.54
N TRP A 31 -4.03 -3.10 -21.25
CA TRP A 31 -2.69 -2.84 -20.73
C TRP A 31 -1.86 -2.04 -21.75
N LYS A 32 -1.72 -0.72 -21.55
CA LYS A 32 -0.93 0.16 -22.44
C LYS A 32 0.23 0.88 -21.75
N TYR A 33 0.75 0.35 -20.65
CA TYR A 33 1.78 1.04 -19.87
C TYR A 33 3.04 0.18 -19.67
N ASN A 34 3.92 0.23 -20.68
CA ASN A 34 5.37 0.01 -20.55
C ASN A 34 6.13 1.36 -20.54
N ARG A 35 5.44 2.47 -20.22
CA ARG A 35 6.10 3.78 -20.14
C ARG A 35 6.76 3.91 -18.77
N PRO A 36 7.98 4.46 -18.69
CA PRO A 36 8.58 4.78 -17.40
C PRO A 36 7.65 5.71 -16.62
N PHE A 37 7.53 5.46 -15.32
CA PHE A 37 6.82 6.38 -14.44
C PHE A 37 7.60 7.69 -14.37
N VAL A 38 6.96 8.80 -14.72
CA VAL A 38 7.52 10.14 -14.63
C VAL A 38 6.54 10.94 -13.77
N PRO A 39 6.93 11.34 -12.54
CA PRO A 39 6.09 12.18 -11.70
C PRO A 39 5.87 13.53 -12.40
N GLU A 40 4.63 14.03 -12.34
CA GLU A 40 4.26 15.33 -12.94
C GLU A 40 4.73 16.49 -12.04
N HIS A 41 4.75 16.26 -10.73
CA HIS A 41 5.19 17.15 -9.68
C HIS A 41 6.65 16.87 -9.32
N LYS A 42 7.42 17.94 -9.06
CA LYS A 42 8.86 17.85 -8.76
C LYS A 42 9.17 17.17 -7.43
N GLN A 43 8.30 17.36 -6.44
CA GLN A 43 8.38 16.74 -5.11
C GLN A 43 7.02 16.91 -4.42
N VAL A 44 6.58 15.91 -3.66
CA VAL A 44 5.42 16.00 -2.75
C VAL A 44 5.90 15.62 -1.36
N THR A 45 5.90 16.58 -0.45
CA THR A 45 6.45 16.47 0.91
C THR A 45 5.35 16.28 1.96
N LEU A 46 5.73 16.03 3.21
CA LEU A 46 4.80 16.11 4.35
C LEU A 46 4.06 17.45 4.45
N ALA A 47 4.68 18.57 4.05
CA ALA A 47 4.03 19.88 4.10
C ALA A 47 2.85 19.98 3.12
N ASP A 48 2.90 19.24 2.01
CA ASP A 48 1.82 19.17 1.03
C ASP A 48 0.68 18.24 1.49
N ARG A 49 0.93 17.42 2.51
CA ARG A 49 -0.01 16.43 3.07
C ARG A 49 -0.73 16.93 4.32
N VAL A 50 -0.60 18.21 4.63
CA VAL A 50 -1.32 18.85 5.74
C VAL A 50 -2.82 18.65 5.54
N VAL A 51 -3.53 18.36 6.63
CA VAL A 51 -4.96 18.11 6.59
C VAL A 51 -5.68 19.36 6.11
N MET A 52 -6.48 19.22 5.05
CA MET A 52 -7.25 20.32 4.48
C MET A 52 -8.61 20.42 5.17
N SER A 53 -9.00 21.63 5.55
CA SER A 53 -10.30 21.94 6.15
C SER A 53 -11.34 22.39 5.11
N ASP A 54 -10.98 22.41 3.83
CA ASP A 54 -11.85 22.90 2.76
C ASP A 54 -13.05 21.98 2.51
N THR A 55 -14.06 22.54 1.85
CA THR A 55 -15.25 21.77 1.45
C THR A 55 -14.89 20.74 0.40
N LEU A 56 -15.27 19.48 0.66
CA LEU A 56 -15.12 18.38 -0.31
C LEU A 56 -15.79 18.72 -1.64
N SER A 57 -15.12 18.37 -2.74
CA SER A 57 -15.77 18.34 -4.05
C SER A 57 -16.89 17.28 -4.07
N PRO A 58 -17.85 17.36 -5.00
CA PRO A 58 -18.92 16.35 -5.12
C PRO A 58 -18.41 14.92 -5.28
N ILE A 59 -17.28 14.75 -5.97
CA ILE A 59 -16.65 13.44 -6.17
C ILE A 59 -16.09 12.93 -4.84
N GLU A 60 -15.36 13.76 -4.11
CA GLU A 60 -14.78 13.37 -2.82
C GLU A 60 -15.85 13.12 -1.76
N TRP A 61 -16.97 13.84 -1.82
CA TRP A 61 -18.12 13.57 -0.97
C TRP A 61 -18.69 12.17 -1.25
N LEU A 62 -18.81 11.78 -2.52
CA LEU A 62 -19.23 10.42 -2.89
C LEU A 62 -18.20 9.38 -2.41
N GLU A 63 -16.90 9.65 -2.58
CA GLU A 63 -15.83 8.78 -2.06
C GLU A 63 -15.94 8.60 -0.54
N LEU A 64 -16.19 9.69 0.21
CA LEU A 64 -16.40 9.65 1.65
C LEU A 64 -17.58 8.73 2.02
N GLN A 65 -18.72 8.84 1.32
CA GLN A 65 -19.88 7.99 1.55
C GLN A 65 -19.62 6.51 1.23
N LEU A 66 -18.86 6.22 0.18
CA LEU A 66 -18.46 4.85 -0.15
C LEU A 66 -17.50 4.30 0.91
N HIS A 67 -16.55 5.11 1.39
CA HIS A 67 -15.63 4.73 2.47
C HIS A 67 -16.31 4.51 3.80
N ALA A 68 -17.36 5.26 4.10
CA ALA A 68 -18.16 5.06 5.29
C ALA A 68 -18.75 3.64 5.37
N ARG A 69 -18.85 2.92 4.25
CA ARG A 69 -19.32 1.53 4.18
C ARG A 69 -18.22 0.46 4.24
N ARG A 70 -16.95 0.84 4.10
CA ARG A 70 -15.81 -0.08 4.15
C ARG A 70 -15.40 -0.38 5.59
N SER A 71 -15.02 -1.60 5.91
CA SER A 71 -14.47 -1.94 7.23
C SER A 71 -13.02 -2.37 7.10
N VAL A 72 -12.24 -2.25 8.18
CA VAL A 72 -10.93 -2.92 8.24
C VAL A 72 -11.17 -4.43 8.16
N LYS A 73 -10.36 -5.13 7.36
CA LYS A 73 -10.41 -6.58 7.26
C LYS A 73 -9.87 -7.20 8.56
N PRO A 74 -10.65 -8.00 9.31
CA PRO A 74 -10.18 -8.62 10.55
C PRO A 74 -8.90 -9.44 10.35
N GLU A 75 -8.80 -10.15 9.23
CA GLU A 75 -7.62 -10.91 8.85
C GLU A 75 -6.37 -10.04 8.69
N PHE A 76 -6.53 -8.80 8.21
CA PHE A 76 -5.43 -7.89 8.00
C PHE A 76 -5.03 -7.17 9.28
N ALA A 77 -5.98 -6.88 10.16
CA ALA A 77 -5.69 -6.39 11.51
C ALA A 77 -4.74 -7.36 12.23
N ALA A 78 -5.05 -8.67 12.22
CA ALA A 78 -4.19 -9.70 12.79
C ALA A 78 -2.81 -9.82 12.09
N ILE A 79 -2.70 -9.46 10.80
CA ILE A 79 -1.39 -9.42 10.12
C ILE A 79 -0.58 -8.23 10.63
N VAL A 80 -1.17 -7.04 10.71
CA VAL A 80 -0.51 -5.81 11.19
C VAL A 80 0.06 -6.01 12.60
N GLU A 81 -0.71 -6.64 13.50
CA GLU A 81 -0.24 -6.95 14.87
C GLU A 81 0.99 -7.86 14.91
N ARG A 82 1.17 -8.70 13.88
CA ARG A 82 2.27 -9.67 13.78
C ARG A 82 3.41 -9.18 12.88
N MET A 83 3.29 -8.03 12.23
CA MET A 83 4.34 -7.48 11.38
C MET A 83 5.54 -7.08 12.23
N GLN A 84 6.70 -7.62 11.91
CA GLN A 84 7.97 -7.23 12.53
C GLN A 84 8.59 -6.12 11.68
N ALA A 85 8.41 -4.87 12.10
CA ALA A 85 9.00 -3.69 11.46
C ALA A 85 9.26 -2.61 12.50
N ASP A 86 10.28 -1.78 12.29
CA ASP A 86 10.59 -0.65 13.16
C ASP A 86 9.52 0.46 13.06
N ALA A 87 8.84 0.56 11.93
CA ALA A 87 7.73 1.48 11.73
C ALA A 87 6.75 0.96 10.66
N ILE A 88 5.45 1.18 10.90
CA ILE A 88 4.39 0.92 9.93
C ILE A 88 3.76 2.24 9.50
N PHE A 89 3.58 2.43 8.20
CA PHE A 89 3.01 3.63 7.60
C PHE A 89 1.81 3.27 6.73
N GLY A 90 0.75 4.06 6.78
CA GLY A 90 -0.31 4.03 5.77
C GLY A 90 0.12 4.85 4.56
N ASN A 91 -0.18 4.41 3.34
CA ASN A 91 0.11 5.14 2.12
C ASN A 91 -1.06 5.01 1.14
N THR A 92 -1.97 5.97 1.19
CA THR A 92 -3.32 5.83 0.64
C THR A 92 -3.59 6.83 -0.48
N GLY A 93 -4.42 6.41 -1.45
CA GLY A 93 -5.00 7.30 -2.46
C GLY A 93 -6.13 8.20 -1.96
N ARG A 94 -6.53 8.06 -0.68
CA ARG A 94 -7.55 8.90 -0.03
C ARG A 94 -7.08 10.36 0.06
N PRO A 95 -7.96 11.34 -0.24
CA PRO A 95 -7.61 12.75 -0.10
C PRO A 95 -7.31 13.12 1.36
N ASN A 96 -6.43 14.10 1.57
CA ASN A 96 -6.03 14.64 2.88
C ASN A 96 -7.05 15.59 3.52
N HIS A 97 -8.31 15.57 3.09
CA HIS A 97 -9.40 16.34 3.71
C HIS A 97 -9.75 15.82 5.11
N GLU A 98 -10.03 16.74 6.04
CA GLU A 98 -10.26 16.44 7.47
C GLU A 98 -11.28 15.33 7.69
N GLN A 99 -12.40 15.38 6.98
CA GLN A 99 -13.49 14.40 7.11
C GLN A 99 -13.04 12.99 6.70
N MET A 100 -12.23 12.89 5.65
CA MET A 100 -11.69 11.62 5.17
C MET A 100 -10.61 11.08 6.12
N VAL A 101 -9.73 11.96 6.61
CA VAL A 101 -8.69 11.63 7.58
C VAL A 101 -9.31 11.12 8.87
N LYS A 102 -10.30 11.85 9.41
CA LYS A 102 -11.03 11.49 10.62
C LYS A 102 -11.71 10.13 10.48
N LEU A 103 -12.50 9.94 9.43
CA LEU A 103 -13.18 8.66 9.17
C LEU A 103 -12.20 7.49 9.05
N THR A 104 -11.06 7.71 8.39
CA THR A 104 -10.02 6.68 8.25
C THR A 104 -9.44 6.29 9.60
N ARG A 105 -9.08 7.29 10.43
CA ARG A 105 -8.51 7.07 11.76
C ARG A 105 -9.51 6.40 12.70
N GLU A 106 -10.77 6.83 12.70
CA GLU A 106 -11.84 6.22 13.50
C GLU A 106 -11.99 4.74 13.19
N LYS A 107 -12.00 4.35 11.91
CA LYS A 107 -12.11 2.93 11.54
C LYS A 107 -10.90 2.09 11.90
N LEU A 108 -9.69 2.65 11.80
CA LEU A 108 -8.48 1.98 12.28
C LEU A 108 -8.51 1.83 13.81
N GLN A 109 -9.08 2.80 14.52
CA GLN A 109 -9.24 2.78 15.98
C GLN A 109 -10.28 1.74 16.41
N GLU A 110 -11.42 1.68 15.73
CA GLU A 110 -12.47 0.66 15.95
C GLU A 110 -11.93 -0.75 15.74
N ALA A 111 -11.03 -0.93 14.77
CA ALA A 111 -10.36 -2.19 14.49
C ALA A 111 -9.17 -2.48 15.43
N GLY A 112 -8.84 -1.58 16.37
CA GLY A 112 -7.75 -1.76 17.32
C GLY A 112 -6.35 -1.61 16.74
N ILE A 113 -6.20 -1.19 15.48
CA ILE A 113 -4.89 -1.15 14.79
C ILE A 113 -4.32 0.25 14.57
N ALA A 114 -5.04 1.32 14.93
CA ALA A 114 -4.56 2.69 14.74
C ALA A 114 -3.18 2.94 15.40
N GLY A 115 -2.94 2.37 16.59
CA GLY A 115 -1.69 2.57 17.34
C GLY A 115 -0.45 1.92 16.72
N TYR A 116 -0.59 1.02 15.74
CA TYR A 116 0.55 0.43 15.03
C TYR A 116 1.10 1.35 13.94
N PHE A 117 0.29 2.28 13.43
CA PHE A 117 0.71 3.21 12.39
C PHE A 117 1.45 4.39 13.00
N ARG A 118 2.71 4.56 12.59
CA ARG A 118 3.51 5.74 12.94
C ARG A 118 2.96 7.00 12.26
N ASP A 119 2.53 6.88 11.01
CA ASP A 119 1.85 7.93 10.26
C ASP A 119 1.05 7.35 9.08
N ILE A 120 0.19 8.17 8.48
CA ILE A 120 -0.58 7.83 7.27
C ILE A 120 -0.39 8.94 6.23
N TYR A 121 0.26 8.59 5.12
CA TYR A 121 0.42 9.45 3.96
C TYR A 121 -0.88 9.50 3.14
N PHE A 122 -1.68 10.53 3.37
CA PHE A 122 -2.84 10.87 2.52
C PHE A 122 -2.39 11.56 1.23
N LYS A 123 -3.22 11.45 0.20
CA LYS A 123 -3.02 12.07 -1.11
C LYS A 123 -3.35 13.57 -1.04
N PRO A 124 -2.40 14.46 -1.36
CA PRO A 124 -2.69 15.89 -1.50
C PRO A 124 -3.68 16.18 -2.64
N ASP A 125 -4.32 17.34 -2.57
CA ASP A 125 -5.16 17.82 -3.67
C ASP A 125 -4.35 18.03 -4.97
N GLY A 126 -4.99 17.78 -6.11
CA GLY A 126 -4.36 17.87 -7.44
C GLY A 126 -3.31 16.79 -7.76
N VAL A 127 -2.93 15.94 -6.81
CA VAL A 127 -1.89 14.90 -7.00
C VAL A 127 -2.51 13.55 -7.33
N ARG A 128 -1.91 12.83 -8.29
CA ARG A 128 -2.33 11.46 -8.65
C ARG A 128 -1.93 10.46 -7.57
N SER A 129 -2.74 9.42 -7.36
CA SER A 129 -2.51 8.44 -6.29
C SER A 129 -1.15 7.73 -6.41
N GLU A 130 -0.75 7.33 -7.61
CA GLU A 130 0.55 6.67 -7.83
C GLU A 130 1.72 7.61 -7.53
N GLU A 131 1.57 8.88 -7.88
CA GLU A 131 2.58 9.90 -7.61
C GLU A 131 2.69 10.26 -6.12
N SER A 132 1.55 10.39 -5.44
CA SER A 132 1.53 10.54 -3.99
C SER A 132 2.23 9.36 -3.30
N LYS A 133 1.97 8.13 -3.74
CA LYS A 133 2.63 6.93 -3.20
C LYS A 133 4.12 6.92 -3.50
N TYR A 134 4.53 7.25 -4.73
CA TYR A 134 5.94 7.38 -5.12
C TYR A 134 6.70 8.30 -4.17
N TRP A 135 6.20 9.52 -3.96
CA TRP A 135 6.89 10.49 -3.12
C TRP A 135 6.92 10.10 -1.64
N ALA A 136 5.86 9.46 -1.12
CA ALA A 136 5.86 8.93 0.24
C ALA A 136 6.94 7.84 0.43
N LEU A 137 7.09 6.93 -0.54
CA LEU A 137 8.11 5.89 -0.48
C LEU A 137 9.53 6.45 -0.61
N THR A 138 9.74 7.41 -1.52
CA THR A 138 11.01 8.13 -1.65
C THR A 138 11.41 8.80 -0.34
N GLU A 139 10.48 9.49 0.32
CA GLU A 139 10.72 10.15 1.61
C GLU A 139 11.15 9.16 2.70
N LEU A 140 10.52 7.97 2.76
CA LEU A 140 10.91 6.92 3.70
C LEU A 140 12.33 6.39 3.43
N VAL A 141 12.68 6.19 2.15
CA VAL A 141 14.03 5.77 1.75
C VAL A 141 15.07 6.84 2.11
N GLU A 142 14.78 8.12 1.86
CA GLU A 142 15.64 9.26 2.20
C GLU A 142 15.85 9.39 3.72
N ARG A 143 14.86 8.99 4.53
CA ARG A 143 14.97 8.89 5.99
C ARG A 143 15.82 7.69 6.46
N GLY A 144 16.31 6.88 5.53
CA GLY A 144 17.21 5.76 5.81
C GLY A 144 16.52 4.42 6.07
N PHE A 145 15.20 4.31 5.83
CA PHE A 145 14.49 3.04 5.99
C PHE A 145 14.78 2.06 4.84
N ASP A 146 14.81 0.76 5.15
CA ASP A 146 14.56 -0.31 4.18
C ASP A 146 13.06 -0.54 4.08
N VAL A 147 12.46 -0.25 2.91
CA VAL A 147 11.00 -0.13 2.77
C VAL A 147 10.41 -1.36 2.08
N VAL A 148 9.38 -1.94 2.70
CA VAL A 148 8.48 -2.93 2.10
C VAL A 148 7.09 -2.34 1.93
N HIS A 149 6.62 -2.16 0.70
CA HIS A 149 5.32 -1.60 0.37
C HIS A 149 4.31 -2.67 -0.06
N TYR A 150 3.13 -2.71 0.56
CA TYR A 150 2.04 -3.62 0.23
C TYR A 150 0.92 -2.86 -0.52
N ASP A 151 0.48 -3.39 -1.65
CA ASP A 151 -0.54 -2.75 -2.51
C ASP A 151 -1.37 -3.85 -3.22
N ASP A 152 -2.68 -3.65 -3.39
CA ASP A 152 -3.56 -4.60 -4.09
C ASP A 152 -3.62 -4.35 -5.60
N ASN A 153 -3.15 -3.18 -6.05
CA ASN A 153 -3.16 -2.76 -7.44
C ASN A 153 -1.82 -3.06 -8.12
N ALA A 154 -1.78 -4.19 -8.84
CA ALA A 154 -0.62 -4.62 -9.62
C ALA A 154 -0.12 -3.56 -10.62
N ARG A 155 -0.98 -2.66 -11.11
CA ARG A 155 -0.57 -1.58 -12.04
C ARG A 155 0.26 -0.54 -11.33
N THR A 156 -0.19 -0.10 -10.15
CA THR A 156 0.55 0.83 -9.30
C THR A 156 1.88 0.23 -8.91
N VAL A 157 1.90 -1.04 -8.47
CA VAL A 157 3.15 -1.75 -8.14
C VAL A 157 4.10 -1.80 -9.33
N LYS A 158 3.64 -2.17 -10.53
CA LYS A 158 4.51 -2.22 -11.73
C LYS A 158 5.21 -0.90 -12.01
N LEU A 159 4.46 0.19 -11.95
CA LEU A 159 4.98 1.54 -12.20
C LEU A 159 6.01 1.94 -11.14
N LEU A 160 5.67 1.72 -9.86
CA LEU A 160 6.52 2.11 -8.74
C LEU A 160 7.75 1.23 -8.59
N ALA A 161 7.62 -0.09 -8.78
CA ALA A 161 8.74 -1.03 -8.69
C ALA A 161 9.83 -0.75 -9.73
N GLY A 162 9.44 -0.29 -10.93
CA GLY A 162 10.39 0.16 -11.94
C GLY A 162 11.07 1.48 -11.59
N ALA A 163 10.37 2.38 -10.91
CA ALA A 163 10.89 3.69 -10.51
C ALA A 163 11.71 3.66 -9.21
N LEU A 164 11.44 2.69 -8.33
CA LEU A 164 12.03 2.56 -7.00
C LEU A 164 12.62 1.15 -6.83
N PRO A 165 13.73 0.82 -7.51
CA PRO A 165 14.30 -0.54 -7.50
C PRO A 165 14.83 -0.99 -6.13
N HIS A 166 15.01 -0.05 -5.20
CA HIS A 166 15.48 -0.26 -3.84
C HIS A 166 14.34 -0.42 -2.81
N VAL A 167 13.08 -0.23 -3.23
CA VAL A 167 11.90 -0.53 -2.42
C VAL A 167 11.40 -1.92 -2.80
N ARG A 168 11.05 -2.72 -1.79
CA ARG A 168 10.44 -4.04 -1.99
C ARG A 168 8.92 -3.88 -2.05
N PHE A 169 8.28 -4.47 -3.03
CA PHE A 169 6.83 -4.37 -3.24
C PHE A 169 6.16 -5.73 -3.07
N VAL A 170 5.03 -5.75 -2.38
CA VAL A 170 4.23 -6.95 -2.17
C VAL A 170 2.84 -6.70 -2.74
N ILE A 171 2.50 -7.40 -3.81
CA ILE A 171 1.15 -7.40 -4.35
C ILE A 171 0.28 -8.29 -3.47
N VAL A 172 -0.70 -7.68 -2.80
CA VAL A 172 -1.71 -8.39 -2.00
C VAL A 172 -2.80 -8.85 -2.95
N GLY A 173 -2.69 -10.11 -3.38
CA GLY A 173 -3.57 -10.65 -4.41
C GLY A 173 -4.99 -10.91 -3.92
N ASP A 174 -5.96 -10.51 -4.74
CA ASP A 174 -7.22 -11.24 -4.89
C ASP A 174 -7.10 -12.21 -6.08
N LEU A 175 -8.14 -13.02 -6.36
CA LEU A 175 -8.11 -14.00 -7.47
C LEU A 175 -7.79 -13.38 -8.84
N SER A 176 -7.92 -12.05 -9.01
CA SER A 176 -7.70 -11.34 -10.27
C SER A 176 -6.30 -10.76 -10.44
N SER A 177 -5.56 -10.50 -9.35
CA SER A 177 -4.21 -9.92 -9.38
C SER A 177 -3.20 -10.83 -10.11
N GLY A 178 -3.44 -12.15 -10.12
CA GLY A 178 -2.62 -13.11 -10.86
C GLY A 178 -2.73 -13.02 -12.38
N LEU A 179 -3.84 -12.50 -12.90
CA LEU A 179 -4.04 -12.22 -14.33
C LEU A 179 -3.37 -10.91 -14.75
N LEU A 180 -3.24 -9.97 -13.82
CA LEU A 180 -2.69 -8.62 -14.04
C LEU A 180 -1.19 -8.51 -13.73
N PHE A 181 -0.53 -9.58 -13.30
CA PHE A 181 0.92 -9.59 -13.10
C PHE A 181 1.44 -11.02 -13.30
N SER A 182 1.85 -11.33 -14.53
CA SER A 182 2.24 -12.68 -14.91
C SER A 182 3.58 -13.08 -14.29
N ARG A 183 3.85 -14.40 -14.16
CA ARG A 183 5.14 -14.91 -13.68
C ARG A 183 6.33 -14.37 -14.47
N ARG A 184 6.16 -14.25 -15.79
CA ARG A 184 7.19 -13.72 -16.69
C ARG A 184 7.46 -12.23 -16.47
N GLU A 185 6.44 -11.45 -16.09
CA GLU A 185 6.66 -10.04 -15.76
C GLU A 185 7.34 -9.89 -14.40
N MET A 186 7.04 -10.74 -13.42
CA MET A 186 7.72 -10.72 -12.12
C MET A 186 9.24 -10.94 -12.24
N GLU A 187 9.70 -11.69 -13.24
CA GLU A 187 11.14 -11.86 -13.53
C GLU A 187 11.83 -10.53 -13.89
N SER A 188 11.10 -9.58 -14.48
CA SER A 188 11.62 -8.24 -14.79
C SER A 188 11.64 -7.30 -13.58
N TYR A 189 11.03 -7.69 -12.46
CA TYR A 189 10.92 -6.91 -11.23
C TYR A 189 11.32 -7.75 -10.01
N PRO A 190 12.64 -7.98 -9.78
CA PRO A 190 13.13 -8.86 -8.71
C PRO A 190 12.83 -8.32 -7.29
N ASN A 191 12.39 -7.07 -7.18
CA ASN A 191 11.92 -6.40 -5.98
C ASN A 191 10.40 -6.49 -5.80
N VAL A 192 9.69 -7.36 -6.52
CA VAL A 192 8.24 -7.56 -6.40
C VAL A 192 7.92 -9.00 -5.97
N ALA A 193 7.12 -9.14 -4.92
CA ALA A 193 6.53 -10.39 -4.47
C ALA A 193 5.01 -10.36 -4.62
N ARG A 194 4.38 -11.54 -4.60
CA ARG A 194 2.92 -11.68 -4.60
C ARG A 194 2.50 -12.63 -3.50
N ILE A 195 1.56 -12.18 -2.68
CA ILE A 195 0.96 -12.99 -1.63
C ILE A 195 -0.55 -13.11 -1.85
N ALA A 196 -1.16 -14.13 -1.26
CA ALA A 196 -2.60 -14.23 -1.11
C ALA A 196 -2.93 -14.18 0.39
N VAL A 197 -3.91 -13.37 0.76
CA VAL A 197 -4.41 -13.29 2.13
C VAL A 197 -5.78 -13.95 2.19
N HIS A 198 -5.89 -15.00 2.99
CA HIS A 198 -7.15 -15.71 3.19
C HIS A 198 -7.98 -15.07 4.30
N ASN A 199 -9.29 -15.31 4.29
CA ASN A 199 -10.21 -14.88 5.36
C ASN A 199 -9.79 -15.36 6.77
N SER A 200 -8.94 -16.40 6.86
CA SER A 200 -8.39 -16.89 8.12
C SER A 200 -7.18 -16.08 8.64
N GLY A 201 -6.71 -15.06 7.91
CA GLY A 201 -5.46 -14.36 8.22
C GLY A 201 -4.20 -15.17 7.87
N ARG A 202 -4.37 -16.30 7.17
CA ARG A 202 -3.26 -17.05 6.58
C ARG A 202 -2.75 -16.30 5.34
N VAL A 203 -1.44 -16.17 5.25
CA VAL A 203 -0.76 -15.60 4.09
C VAL A 203 -0.05 -16.71 3.34
N ASP A 204 -0.36 -16.88 2.06
CA ASP A 204 0.33 -17.81 1.18
C ASP A 204 1.21 -17.01 0.21
N ALA A 205 2.52 -17.28 0.20
CA ALA A 205 3.41 -16.75 -0.81
C ALA A 205 3.09 -17.40 -2.16
N VAL A 206 2.46 -16.63 -3.06
CA VAL A 206 2.14 -17.09 -4.41
C VAL A 206 3.35 -16.95 -5.32
N HIS A 207 4.20 -15.94 -5.07
CA HIS A 207 5.48 -15.77 -5.72
C HIS A 207 6.42 -14.93 -4.85
N LEU A 208 7.62 -15.42 -4.59
CA LEU A 208 8.67 -14.72 -3.87
C LEU A 208 10.00 -14.95 -4.61
N PRO A 209 10.56 -13.95 -5.30
CA PRO A 209 11.88 -14.06 -5.90
C PRO A 209 12.92 -14.37 -4.81
N THR A 210 13.92 -15.21 -5.11
CA THR A 210 14.97 -15.56 -4.13
C THR A 210 15.73 -14.32 -3.62
N SER A 211 15.80 -13.27 -4.44
CA SER A 211 16.42 -11.99 -4.12
C SER A 211 15.56 -11.07 -3.25
N PHE A 212 14.29 -11.40 -3.00
CA PHE A 212 13.36 -10.52 -2.28
C PHE A 212 13.62 -10.46 -0.76
N GLY A 213 14.24 -11.52 -0.21
CA GLY A 213 14.44 -11.69 1.23
C GLY A 213 13.15 -12.10 1.96
N LEU A 214 13.20 -12.07 3.29
CA LEU A 214 12.06 -12.44 4.14
C LEU A 214 11.00 -11.34 4.16
N LEU A 215 9.73 -11.77 4.17
CA LEU A 215 8.59 -10.88 4.36
C LEU A 215 8.48 -10.47 5.85
N PRO A 216 8.12 -9.20 6.15
CA PRO A 216 7.99 -8.70 7.52
C PRO A 216 7.06 -9.51 8.44
N HIS A 217 6.10 -10.26 7.88
CA HIS A 217 5.15 -11.09 8.64
C HIS A 217 5.60 -12.56 8.80
N GLU A 218 6.71 -12.97 8.16
CA GLU A 218 7.25 -14.33 8.21
C GLU A 218 8.45 -14.48 9.17
N GLN A 219 9.06 -13.37 9.60
CA GLN A 219 10.31 -13.37 10.39
C GLN A 219 10.20 -14.07 11.77
N GLY A 220 8.98 -14.25 12.30
CA GLY A 220 8.73 -14.94 13.57
C GLY A 220 8.45 -16.46 13.49
N GLN A 221 8.31 -17.05 12.30
CA GLN A 221 7.89 -18.46 12.16
C GLN A 221 9.03 -19.49 12.16
N PHE A 222 10.30 -19.04 12.16
CA PHE A 222 11.47 -19.93 12.13
C PHE A 222 12.17 -20.14 13.48
N ILE A 223 11.62 -19.62 14.59
CA ILE A 223 12.11 -19.91 15.95
C ILE A 223 11.18 -20.95 16.60
N ALA A 224 11.01 -22.10 15.95
CA ALA A 224 10.42 -23.31 16.54
C ALA A 224 10.73 -24.52 15.65
N ALA A 225 11.97 -24.99 15.68
CA ALA A 225 12.34 -26.38 15.40
C ALA A 225 13.65 -26.71 16.11
#